data_AF-A0A974SW00-F1
#
_entry.id   AF-A0A974SW00-F1
#
_cell.length_a   1.000
_cell.length_b   1.000
_cell.length_c   1.000
_cell.angle_alpha   90.00
_cell.angle_beta   90.00
_cell.angle_gamma   90.00
#
_symmetry.space_group_name_H-M   'P 1'
#
loop_
_entity.id
_entity.type
_entity.pdbx_description
1 polymer ?
#
loop_
_entity_poly.entity_id
_entity_poly.type
_entity_poly.pdbx_seq_one_letter_code
_entity_poly.pdbx_strand_id
1 'polypeptide(L)'
;MLGRNLQGPGKKLKAAVRYWLSGGRDDKDGLVAALEAFGASAEDIKQVVNAGRHAVFDLWPENDAPLSLLLAMQTQWRVGGMKGEPLGLDYSVLPFVMKQIGVADRDESSVFHGLRIAEQEVLRVLNDR
;
A
#
# COMPACT_ATOMS: atom_id res chain seq x y z
N MET A 1 14.84 19.35 19.57
CA MET A 1 13.70 18.79 18.81
C MET A 1 14.08 18.78 17.34
N LEU A 2 14.57 17.65 16.84
CA LEU A 2 15.06 17.49 15.46
C LEU A 2 14.06 16.66 14.65
N GLY A 3 13.80 17.12 13.43
CA GLY A 3 12.68 16.75 12.57
C GLY A 3 12.52 15.26 12.30
N ARG A 4 11.25 14.83 12.21
CA ARG A 4 10.84 13.48 11.83
C ARG A 4 11.38 13.17 10.42
N ASN A 5 12.39 12.31 10.36
CA ASN A 5 12.88 11.74 9.12
C ASN A 5 11.77 10.86 8.51
N LEU A 6 11.16 11.34 7.42
CA LEU A 6 9.99 10.73 6.77
C LEU A 6 10.37 9.72 5.66
N GLN A 7 11.63 9.33 5.49
CA GLN A 7 12.10 8.57 4.32
C GLN A 7 12.66 7.19 4.70
N GLY A 8 11.78 6.23 4.99
CA GLY A 8 12.19 4.82 5.21
C GLY A 8 11.42 3.87 4.28
N PRO A 9 12.04 2.78 3.78
CA PRO A 9 11.41 1.84 2.84
C PRO A 9 10.03 1.35 3.30
N GLY A 10 9.90 0.98 4.57
CA GLY A 10 8.62 0.54 5.15
C GLY A 10 7.51 1.61 5.14
N LYS A 11 7.84 2.90 5.28
CA LYS A 11 6.82 3.97 5.20
C LYS A 11 6.28 4.11 3.78
N LYS A 12 7.15 3.95 2.77
CA LYS A 12 6.76 3.99 1.36
C LYS A 12 5.94 2.76 0.96
N LEU A 13 6.28 1.57 1.48
CA LEU A 13 5.46 0.37 1.30
C LEU A 13 4.04 0.55 1.84
N LYS A 14 3.90 1.08 3.07
CA LYS A 14 2.58 1.38 3.64
C LYS A 14 1.78 2.37 2.78
N ALA A 15 2.45 3.39 2.23
CA ALA A 15 1.79 4.34 1.33
C ALA A 15 1.33 3.67 0.02
N ALA A 16 2.14 2.78 -0.55
CA ALA A 16 1.78 2.02 -1.75
C ALA A 16 0.55 1.12 -1.50
N VAL A 17 0.51 0.44 -0.35
CA VAL A 17 -0.64 -0.40 0.06
C VAL A 17 -1.92 0.44 0.16
N ARG A 18 -1.86 1.61 0.81
CA ARG A 18 -3.03 2.50 0.93
C ARG A 18 -3.53 2.99 -0.43
N TYR A 19 -2.61 3.42 -1.29
CA TYR A 19 -2.92 3.85 -2.65
C TYR A 19 -3.56 2.71 -3.47
N TRP A 20 -3.09 1.47 -3.30
CA TRP A 20 -3.69 0.33 -3.97
C TRP A 20 -5.11 0.02 -3.42
N LEU A 21 -5.30 0.03 -2.10
CA LEU A 21 -6.60 -0.24 -1.47
C LEU A 21 -7.69 0.80 -1.78
N SER A 22 -7.32 2.02 -2.19
CA SER A 22 -8.27 3.03 -2.68
C SER A 22 -8.66 2.84 -4.15
N GLY A 23 -8.09 1.83 -4.83
CA GLY A 23 -8.27 1.56 -6.25
C GLY A 23 -7.47 2.51 -7.13
N GLY A 24 -6.28 2.93 -6.68
CA GLY A 24 -5.44 3.89 -7.39
C GLY A 24 -6.05 5.30 -7.43
N ARG A 25 -7.01 5.58 -6.55
CA ARG A 25 -7.59 6.91 -6.38
C ARG A 25 -6.87 7.60 -5.24
N ASP A 26 -6.23 8.73 -5.52
CA ASP A 26 -5.86 9.66 -4.47
C ASP A 26 -7.13 10.17 -3.76
N ASP A 27 -7.00 10.54 -2.49
CA ASP A 27 -8.04 11.26 -1.75
C ASP A 27 -8.24 12.63 -2.41
N LYS A 28 -9.09 12.65 -3.44
CA LYS A 28 -9.37 13.84 -4.24
C LYS A 28 -9.96 14.94 -3.38
N ASP A 29 -10.80 14.57 -2.41
CA ASP A 29 -11.47 15.52 -1.55
C ASP A 29 -10.45 16.18 -0.61
N GLY A 30 -9.53 15.40 -0.03
CA GLY A 30 -8.40 15.92 0.74
C GLY A 30 -7.43 16.78 -0.08
N LEU A 31 -7.13 16.38 -1.33
CA LEU A 31 -6.27 17.15 -2.24
C LEU A 31 -6.90 18.49 -2.62
N VAL A 32 -8.20 18.49 -2.96
CA VAL A 32 -8.96 19.70 -3.27
C VAL A 32 -8.95 20.64 -2.07
N ALA A 33 -9.31 20.15 -0.88
CA ALA A 33 -9.32 20.95 0.34
C ALA A 33 -7.94 21.56 0.67
N ALA A 34 -6.86 20.80 0.44
CA ALA A 34 -5.50 21.31 0.64
C ALA A 34 -5.14 22.41 -0.38
N LEU A 35 -5.47 22.23 -1.66
CA LEU A 35 -5.20 23.22 -2.70
C LEU A 35 -6.01 24.51 -2.48
N GLU A 36 -7.27 24.39 -2.04
CA GLU A 36 -8.11 25.53 -1.65
C GLU A 36 -7.50 26.29 -0.46
N ALA A 37 -7.01 25.57 0.56
CA ALA A 37 -6.36 26.19 1.71
C ALA A 37 -5.06 26.94 1.35
N PHE A 38 -4.38 26.51 0.28
CA PHE A 38 -3.21 27.19 -0.29
C PHE A 38 -3.57 28.32 -1.28
N GLY A 39 -4.86 28.56 -1.53
CA GLY A 39 -5.33 29.63 -2.41
C GLY A 39 -5.22 29.33 -3.90
N ALA A 40 -5.16 28.05 -4.30
CA ALA A 40 -5.18 27.67 -5.70
C ALA A 40 -6.50 28.07 -6.37
N SER A 41 -6.45 28.46 -7.65
CA SER A 41 -7.67 28.79 -8.39
C SER A 41 -8.48 27.53 -8.68
N ALA A 42 -9.80 27.67 -8.85
CA ALA A 42 -10.67 26.55 -9.21
C ALA A 42 -10.26 25.87 -10.54
N GLU A 43 -9.60 26.61 -11.43
CA GLU A 43 -9.12 26.08 -12.70
C GLU A 43 -7.87 25.22 -12.51
N ASP A 44 -6.92 25.66 -11.67
CA ASP A 44 -5.72 24.90 -11.32
C ASP A 44 -6.08 23.61 -10.58
N ILE A 45 -7.04 23.68 -9.65
CA ILE A 45 -7.53 22.50 -8.92
C ILE A 45 -8.11 21.47 -9.89
N LYS A 46 -8.95 21.89 -10.85
CA LYS A 46 -9.52 20.98 -11.86
C LYS A 46 -8.43 20.33 -12.72
N GLN A 47 -7.41 21.09 -13.11
CA GLN A 47 -6.29 20.55 -13.89
C GLN A 47 -5.51 19.49 -13.12
N VAL A 48 -5.17 19.76 -11.85
CA VAL A 48 -4.44 18.82 -10.98
C VAL A 48 -5.26 17.57 -10.70
N VAL A 49 -6.54 17.70 -10.36
CA VAL A 49 -7.42 16.55 -10.07
C VAL A 49 -7.65 15.68 -11.31
N ASN A 50 -7.71 16.27 -12.50
CA ASN A 50 -7.83 15.53 -13.74
C ASN A 50 -6.51 14.85 -14.15
N ALA A 51 -5.36 15.51 -13.94
CA ALA A 51 -4.04 14.92 -14.16
C ALA A 51 -3.77 13.73 -13.21
N GLY A 52 -4.25 13.82 -11.96
CA GLY A 52 -4.12 12.75 -10.96
C GLY A 52 -4.90 11.46 -11.27
N ARG A 53 -5.75 11.42 -12.32
CA ARG A 53 -6.42 10.17 -12.74
C ARG A 53 -5.46 9.11 -13.29
N HIS A 54 -4.22 9.50 -13.61
CA HIS A 54 -3.13 8.61 -14.02
C HIS A 54 -1.91 8.74 -13.10
N ALA A 55 -2.11 9.08 -11.82
CA ALA A 55 -1.00 9.16 -10.88
C ALA A 55 -0.36 7.77 -10.72
N VAL A 56 0.80 7.56 -11.35
CA VAL A 56 1.64 6.38 -11.13
C VAL A 56 2.23 6.53 -9.73
N PHE A 57 1.95 5.58 -8.83
CA PHE A 57 2.58 5.59 -7.51
C PHE A 57 4.04 5.15 -7.64
N ASP A 58 4.98 6.05 -7.33
CA ASP A 58 6.41 5.74 -7.31
C ASP A 58 6.74 4.76 -6.18
N LEU A 59 6.85 3.48 -6.54
CA LEU A 59 7.27 2.41 -5.66
C LEU A 59 8.80 2.36 -5.60
N TRP A 60 9.34 2.31 -4.38
CA TRP A 60 10.78 2.13 -4.20
C TRP A 60 11.20 0.71 -4.61
N PRO A 61 12.37 0.53 -5.25
CA PRO A 61 12.79 -0.77 -5.75
C PRO A 61 12.75 -1.90 -4.71
N GLU A 62 13.09 -1.60 -3.45
CA GLU A 62 13.10 -2.61 -2.38
C GLU A 62 11.69 -3.05 -1.95
N ASN A 63 10.66 -2.28 -2.32
CA ASN A 63 9.26 -2.55 -2.01
C ASN A 63 8.52 -3.26 -3.14
N ASP A 64 9.13 -3.44 -4.31
CA ASP A 64 8.54 -4.10 -5.46
C ASP A 64 8.17 -5.56 -5.16
N ALA A 65 9.14 -6.35 -4.70
CA ALA A 65 8.92 -7.75 -4.36
C ALA A 65 7.93 -7.94 -3.17
N PRO A 66 8.02 -7.18 -2.06
CA PRO A 66 7.00 -7.22 -1.01
C PRO A 66 5.58 -6.90 -1.49
N LEU A 67 5.41 -5.88 -2.32
CA LEU A 67 4.09 -5.48 -2.82
C LEU A 67 3.55 -6.54 -3.80
N SER A 68 4.39 -7.00 -4.73
CA SER A 68 4.04 -8.09 -5.67
C SER A 68 3.61 -9.35 -4.94
N LEU A 69 4.28 -9.70 -3.84
CA LEU A 69 3.91 -10.85 -3.01
C LEU A 69 2.56 -10.65 -2.32
N LEU A 70 2.30 -9.46 -1.76
CA LEU A 70 0.99 -9.14 -1.18
C LEU A 70 -0.12 -9.31 -2.23
N LEU A 71 0.08 -8.79 -3.44
CA LEU A 71 -0.88 -8.89 -4.53
C LEU A 71 -1.09 -10.33 -5.00
N ALA A 72 -0.01 -11.13 -5.09
CA ALA A 72 -0.10 -12.55 -5.41
C ALA A 72 -0.87 -13.35 -4.33
N MET A 73 -0.80 -12.91 -3.07
CA MET A 73 -1.51 -13.51 -1.94
C MET A 73 -2.88 -12.88 -1.66
N GLN A 74 -3.39 -11.97 -2.51
CA GLN A 74 -4.59 -11.17 -2.22
C GLN A 74 -5.86 -11.98 -1.94
N THR A 75 -5.93 -13.23 -2.41
CA THR A 75 -7.07 -14.13 -2.20
C THR A 75 -6.87 -15.10 -1.03
N GLN A 76 -5.69 -15.09 -0.42
CA GLN A 76 -5.25 -16.05 0.59
C GLN A 76 -5.48 -15.52 2.01
N TRP A 77 -6.58 -14.81 2.25
CA TRP A 77 -6.92 -14.31 3.58
C TRP A 77 -7.57 -15.40 4.41
N ARG A 78 -7.07 -15.58 5.63
CA ARG A 78 -7.81 -16.25 6.69
C ARG A 78 -8.81 -15.26 7.26
N VAL A 79 -10.07 -15.66 7.27
CA VAL A 79 -11.18 -14.85 7.80
C VAL A 79 -11.76 -15.49 9.05
N GLY A 80 -12.28 -14.67 9.96
CA GLY A 80 -12.85 -15.10 11.22
C GLY A 80 -14.08 -14.28 11.62
N GLY A 81 -14.73 -14.71 12.70
CA GLY A 81 -15.94 -14.08 13.20
C GLY A 81 -17.16 -14.26 12.30
N MET A 82 -18.32 -13.78 12.74
CA MET A 82 -19.59 -13.93 12.01
C MET A 82 -19.69 -13.02 10.78
N LYS A 83 -18.86 -11.98 10.71
CA LYS A 83 -18.82 -11.00 9.61
C LYS A 83 -17.74 -11.28 8.57
N GLY A 84 -16.93 -12.32 8.75
CA GLY A 84 -15.83 -12.66 7.82
C GLY A 84 -14.68 -11.66 7.86
N GLU A 85 -14.32 -11.19 9.05
CA GLU A 85 -13.23 -10.23 9.24
C GLU A 85 -11.88 -10.87 8.91
N PRO A 86 -11.00 -10.20 8.14
CA PRO A 86 -9.68 -10.72 7.83
C PRO A 86 -8.81 -10.77 9.08
N LEU A 87 -8.25 -11.94 9.39
CA LEU A 87 -7.33 -12.15 10.51
C LEU A 87 -5.86 -12.00 10.09
N GLY A 88 -5.56 -12.33 8.83
CA GLY A 88 -4.21 -12.35 8.27
C GLY A 88 -4.14 -13.23 7.03
N LEU A 89 -3.02 -13.17 6.32
CA LEU A 89 -2.72 -14.03 5.19
C LEU A 89 -2.45 -15.48 5.63
N ASP A 90 -2.71 -16.42 4.74
CA ASP A 90 -2.34 -17.81 4.93
C ASP A 90 -0.84 -18.00 4.63
N TYR A 91 -0.05 -18.09 5.69
CA TYR A 91 1.41 -18.29 5.59
C TYR A 91 1.81 -19.71 5.17
N SER A 92 0.89 -20.69 5.09
CA SER A 92 1.23 -22.04 4.64
C SER A 92 1.53 -22.11 3.14
N VAL A 93 0.89 -21.25 2.34
CA VAL A 93 1.12 -21.16 0.90
C VAL A 93 2.25 -20.19 0.53
N LEU A 94 2.72 -19.39 1.49
CA LEU A 94 3.71 -18.34 1.28
C LEU A 94 4.99 -18.84 0.57
N PRO A 95 5.66 -19.94 1.00
CA PRO A 95 6.87 -20.40 0.31
C PRO A 95 6.63 -20.79 -1.15
N PHE A 96 5.45 -21.37 -1.45
CA PHE A 96 5.07 -21.70 -2.81
C PHE A 96 4.89 -20.44 -3.65
N VAL A 97 4.18 -19.43 -3.13
CA VAL A 97 3.95 -18.17 -3.85
C VAL A 97 5.25 -17.42 -4.07
N MET A 98 6.12 -17.30 -3.06
CA MET A 98 7.45 -16.67 -3.18
C MET A 98 8.28 -17.30 -4.31
N LYS A 99 8.24 -18.63 -4.42
CA LYS A 99 8.88 -19.36 -5.53
C LYS A 99 8.22 -19.06 -6.88
N GLN A 100 6.89 -19.01 -6.96
CA GLN A 100 6.17 -18.74 -8.21
C GLN A 100 6.45 -17.34 -8.77
N ILE A 101 6.63 -16.34 -7.89
CA ILE A 101 6.96 -14.97 -8.30
C ILE A 101 8.47 -14.72 -8.45
N GLY A 102 9.31 -15.74 -8.23
CA GLY A 102 10.76 -15.66 -8.44
C GLY A 102 11.54 -14.89 -7.37
N VAL A 103 11.10 -14.89 -6.11
CA VAL A 103 11.91 -14.36 -5.01
C VAL A 103 13.16 -15.22 -4.86
N ALA A 104 14.33 -14.58 -4.87
CA ALA A 104 15.60 -15.27 -4.65
C ALA A 104 15.82 -15.59 -3.17
N ASP A 105 16.45 -16.73 -2.86
CA ASP A 105 16.74 -17.20 -1.51
C ASP A 105 17.40 -16.12 -0.61
N ARG A 106 18.32 -15.34 -1.17
CA ARG A 106 19.01 -14.24 -0.45
C ARG A 106 18.10 -13.09 -0.04
N ASP A 107 16.98 -12.92 -0.75
CA ASP A 107 16.03 -11.82 -0.59
C ASP A 107 14.78 -12.27 0.20
N GLU A 108 14.62 -13.56 0.49
CA GLU A 108 13.43 -14.10 1.17
C GLU A 108 13.15 -13.40 2.49
N SER A 109 14.18 -13.16 3.31
CA SER A 109 14.02 -12.54 4.63
C SER A 109 13.53 -11.10 4.54
N SER A 110 14.07 -10.30 3.61
CA SER A 110 13.68 -8.90 3.44
C SER A 110 12.28 -8.80 2.81
N VAL A 111 11.97 -9.66 1.84
CA VAL A 111 10.66 -9.75 1.20
C VAL A 111 9.59 -10.18 2.20
N PHE A 112 9.87 -11.19 3.03
CA PHE A 112 8.98 -11.63 4.11
C PHE A 112 8.70 -10.50 5.11
N HIS A 113 9.74 -9.77 5.54
CA HIS A 113 9.56 -8.65 6.45
C HIS A 113 8.71 -7.54 5.81
N GLY A 114 8.95 -7.24 4.53
CA GLY A 114 8.13 -6.31 3.76
C GLY A 114 6.66 -6.74 3.69
N LEU A 115 6.39 -8.01 3.40
CA LEU A 115 5.03 -8.57 3.38
C LEU A 115 4.32 -8.35 4.73
N ARG A 116 5.00 -8.58 5.85
CA ARG A 116 4.44 -8.35 7.20
C ARG A 116 4.06 -6.89 7.42
N ILE A 117 4.89 -5.95 6.96
CA ILE A 117 4.59 -4.51 7.02
C ILE A 117 3.36 -4.18 6.17
N ALA A 118 3.28 -4.75 4.97
CA ALA A 118 2.21 -4.51 4.02
C ALA A 118 0.86 -5.08 4.53
N GLU A 119 0.86 -6.33 5.01
CA GLU A 119 -0.29 -7.00 5.64
C GLU A 119 -0.82 -6.20 6.83
N GLN A 120 0.06 -5.75 7.73
CA GLN A 120 -0.35 -4.94 8.88
C GLN A 120 -1.05 -3.65 8.45
N GLU A 121 -0.59 -3.02 7.37
CA GLU A 121 -1.24 -1.82 6.84
C GLU A 121 -2.60 -2.12 6.22
N VAL A 122 -2.76 -3.25 5.52
CA VAL A 122 -4.06 -3.69 5.01
C VAL A 122 -5.04 -3.90 6.16
N LEU A 123 -4.66 -4.68 7.17
CA LEU A 123 -5.51 -4.95 8.33
C LEU A 123 -5.88 -3.66 9.08
N ARG A 124 -4.93 -2.74 9.25
CA ARG A 124 -5.19 -1.44 9.86
C ARG A 124 -6.26 -0.67 9.08
N VAL A 125 -6.12 -0.55 7.76
CA VAL A 125 -7.07 0.18 6.92
C VAL A 125 -8.45 -0.48 6.90
N LEU A 126 -8.51 -1.81 6.92
CA LEU A 126 -9.80 -2.52 6.92
C LEU A 126 -10.51 -2.46 8.28
N ASN A 127 -9.77 -2.43 9.39
CA ASN A 127 -10.32 -2.30 10.73
C ASN A 127 -10.69 -0.86 11.10
N ASP A 128 -10.07 0.13 10.45
CA ASP A 128 -10.37 1.56 10.62
C ASP A 128 -11.63 2.01 9.82
N ARG A 129 -12.31 1.10 9.09
CA ARG A 129 -13.52 1.35 8.29
C ARG A 129 -14.80 0.93 9.00
#